data_AF-C5NUN4-F1
#
_entry.id   AF-C5NUN4-F1
#
_cell.length_a   1.000
_cell.length_b   1.000
_cell.length_c   1.000
_cell.angle_alpha   90.00
_cell.angle_beta   90.00
_cell.angle_gamma   90.00
#
_symmetry.space_group_name_H-M   'P 1'
#
loop_
_entity.id
_entity.type
_entity.pdbx_description
1 polymer ?
#
loop_
_entity_poly.entity_id
_entity_poly.type
_entity_poly.pdbx_seq_one_letter_code
_entity_poly.pdbx_strand_id
1 'polypeptide(L)'
;MELNEIIEDKKELTEVIKDIEDIIQRLASLHVSIQILATHCITIQTLSTDEYKNLKITEEELWKYWDKVRNGKNLHLLTEDFAIHSSKELSYLVYDALENVKEALQNINRVSNDIL
;
A
#
# COMPACT_ATOMS: atom_id res chain seq x y z
N MET A 1 -33.82 -1.67 -25.73
CA MET A 1 -32.61 -0.85 -25.60
C MET A 1 -32.40 -0.18 -26.94
N GLU A 2 -32.43 1.14 -26.96
CA GLU A 2 -32.24 1.90 -28.20
C GLU A 2 -30.76 1.92 -28.56
N LEU A 3 -30.40 1.93 -29.85
CA LEU A 3 -29.00 1.87 -30.29
C LEU A 3 -28.13 2.97 -29.66
N ASN A 4 -28.70 4.14 -29.40
CA ASN A 4 -28.02 5.27 -28.77
C ASN A 4 -27.66 4.98 -27.30
N GLU A 5 -28.54 4.30 -26.56
CA GLU A 5 -28.34 3.88 -25.17
C GLU A 5 -27.15 2.93 -25.07
N ILE A 6 -27.03 1.99 -26.03
CA ILE A 6 -25.92 1.04 -26.10
C ILE A 6 -24.57 1.74 -26.37
N ILE A 7 -24.58 2.78 -27.22
CA ILE A 7 -23.36 3.56 -27.53
C ILE A 7 -22.92 4.38 -26.32
N GLU A 8 -23.87 4.94 -25.56
CA GLU A 8 -23.62 5.70 -24.34
C GLU A 8 -23.01 4.81 -23.25
N ASP A 9 -23.65 3.67 -22.93
CA ASP A 9 -23.14 2.68 -21.96
C ASP A 9 -21.71 2.23 -22.28
N LYS A 10 -21.40 2.02 -23.56
CA LYS A 10 -20.06 1.63 -24.01
C LYS A 10 -19.01 2.72 -23.78
N LYS A 11 -19.39 3.98 -23.97
CA LYS A 11 -18.50 5.11 -23.72
C LYS A 11 -18.20 5.20 -22.23
N GLU A 12 -19.23 5.10 -21.38
CA GLU A 12 -19.07 5.08 -19.93
C GLU A 12 -18.18 3.92 -19.47
N LEU A 13 -18.40 2.71 -20.00
CA LEU A 13 -17.57 1.54 -19.69
C LEU A 13 -16.09 1.75 -20.02
N THR A 14 -15.80 2.41 -21.14
CA THR A 14 -14.42 2.73 -21.54
C THR A 14 -13.78 3.75 -20.60
N GLU A 15 -14.54 4.75 -20.14
CA GLU A 15 -14.08 5.72 -19.14
C GLU A 15 -13.80 5.04 -17.79
N VAL A 16 -14.68 4.12 -17.33
CA VAL A 16 -14.47 3.35 -16.10
C VAL A 16 -13.20 2.48 -16.17
N ILE A 17 -12.94 1.81 -17.29
CA ILE A 17 -11.72 1.01 -17.46
C ILE A 17 -10.47 1.90 -17.33
N LYS A 18 -10.50 3.08 -17.95
CA LYS A 18 -9.40 4.04 -17.87
C LYS A 18 -9.19 4.55 -16.45
N ASP A 19 -10.26 4.87 -15.73
CA ASP A 19 -10.18 5.30 -14.34
C ASP A 19 -9.56 4.21 -13.45
N ILE A 20 -9.90 2.93 -13.69
CA ILE A 20 -9.29 1.80 -12.99
C ILE A 20 -7.79 1.70 -13.31
N GLU A 21 -7.38 1.86 -14.57
CA GLU A 21 -5.97 1.87 -14.96
C GLU A 21 -5.18 2.99 -14.27
N ASP A 22 -5.75 4.20 -14.21
CA ASP A 22 -5.14 5.34 -13.53
C ASP A 22 -5.03 5.08 -12.01
N ILE A 23 -6.04 4.46 -11.39
CA ILE A 23 -6.01 4.05 -9.99
C ILE A 23 -4.93 3.00 -9.75
N ILE A 24 -4.84 1.96 -10.59
CA ILE A 24 -3.81 0.90 -10.52
C ILE A 24 -2.42 1.53 -10.56
N GLN A 25 -2.15 2.45 -11.49
CA GLN A 25 -0.84 3.10 -11.59
C GLN A 25 -0.48 3.90 -10.33
N ARG A 26 -1.44 4.67 -9.79
CA ARG A 26 -1.23 5.45 -8.56
C ARG A 26 -0.97 4.55 -7.35
N LEU A 27 -1.73 3.46 -7.22
CA LEU A 27 -1.57 2.50 -6.14
C LEU A 27 -0.26 1.69 -6.27
N ALA A 28 0.18 1.38 -7.49
CA ALA A 28 1.47 0.73 -7.73
C ALA A 28 2.64 1.62 -7.27
N SER A 29 2.57 2.93 -7.54
CA SER A 29 3.56 3.89 -7.04
C SER A 29 3.57 3.97 -5.51
N LEU A 30 2.38 3.95 -4.88
CA LEU A 30 2.26 3.89 -3.43
C LEU A 30 2.84 2.58 -2.87
N HIS A 31 2.56 1.44 -3.51
CA HIS A 31 3.09 0.13 -3.11
C HIS A 31 4.62 0.11 -3.09
N VAL A 32 5.27 0.64 -4.12
CA VAL A 32 6.74 0.76 -4.16
C VAL A 32 7.26 1.60 -2.98
N SER A 33 6.60 2.72 -2.68
CA SER A 33 6.99 3.59 -1.57
C SER A 33 6.88 2.88 -0.22
N ILE A 34 5.83 2.09 -0.02
CA ILE A 34 5.62 1.31 1.20
C ILE A 34 6.60 0.13 1.29
N GLN A 35 6.95 -0.51 0.18
CA GLN A 35 7.99 -1.55 0.15
C GLN A 35 9.37 -1.02 0.57
N ILE A 36 9.72 0.18 0.10
CA ILE A 36 10.96 0.85 0.51
C ILE A 36 10.93 1.13 2.02
N LEU A 37 9.81 1.65 2.54
CA LEU A 37 9.65 1.87 3.99
C LEU A 37 9.80 0.57 4.79
N ALA A 38 9.15 -0.52 4.36
CA ALA A 38 9.26 -1.82 5.01
C ALA A 38 10.71 -2.32 5.02
N THR A 39 11.42 -2.19 3.88
CA THR A 39 12.83 -2.58 3.76
C THR A 39 13.72 -1.75 4.70
N HIS A 40 13.47 -0.44 4.81
CA HIS A 40 14.19 0.42 5.74
C HIS A 40 13.93 0.07 7.20
N CYS A 41 12.68 -0.20 7.56
CA CYS A 41 12.32 -0.65 8.91
C CYS A 41 13.04 -1.96 9.27
N ILE A 42 13.05 -2.96 8.38
CA ILE A 42 13.75 -4.24 8.64
C ILE A 42 15.26 -4.04 8.85
N THR A 43 15.84 -3.02 8.22
CA THR A 43 17.30 -2.78 8.24
C THR A 43 17.74 -1.91 9.42
N ILE A 44 16.89 -0.97 9.87
CA ILE A 44 17.23 -0.03 10.94
C ILE A 44 17.16 -0.74 12.29
N GLN A 45 18.25 -0.67 13.05
CA GLN A 45 18.28 -1.15 14.44
C GLN A 45 18.02 0.02 15.39
N THR A 46 16.92 -0.05 16.14
CA THR A 46 16.66 0.91 17.21
C THR A 46 17.31 0.48 18.51
N LEU A 47 17.84 1.45 19.26
CA LEU A 47 18.27 1.22 20.63
C LEU A 47 17.10 0.75 21.49
N SER A 48 17.23 -0.44 22.06
CA SER A 48 16.26 -1.00 23.00
C SER A 48 16.49 -0.51 24.42
N THR A 49 15.48 -0.65 25.28
CA THR A 49 15.61 -0.36 26.72
C THR A 49 16.64 -1.26 27.39
N ASP A 50 16.82 -2.50 26.92
CA ASP A 50 17.80 -3.43 27.48
C ASP A 50 19.24 -3.02 27.09
N GLU A 51 19.46 -2.65 25.83
CA GLU A 51 20.74 -2.09 25.39
C GLU A 51 21.06 -0.78 26.09
N TYR A 52 20.05 0.10 26.22
CA TYR A 52 20.18 1.39 26.87
C TYR A 52 20.53 1.26 28.36
N LYS A 53 19.88 0.32 29.07
CA LYS A 53 20.16 0.02 30.47
C LYS A 53 21.59 -0.44 30.72
N ASN A 54 22.21 -1.08 29.72
CA ASN A 54 23.56 -1.62 29.81
C ASN A 54 24.65 -0.61 29.38
N LEU A 55 24.28 0.63 29.02
CA LEU A 55 25.25 1.69 28.75
C LEU A 55 25.92 2.15 30.04
N LYS A 56 27.20 2.56 29.95
CA LYS A 56 27.96 3.15 31.06
C LYS A 56 27.58 4.62 31.26
N ILE A 57 26.32 4.90 31.58
CA ILE A 57 25.77 6.23 31.85
C ILE A 57 25.28 6.34 33.30
N THR A 58 25.06 7.56 33.77
CA THR A 58 24.49 7.78 35.10
C THR A 58 23.04 7.34 35.17
N GLU A 59 22.56 6.99 36.37
CA GLU A 59 21.15 6.65 36.59
C GLU A 59 20.22 7.82 36.26
N GLU A 60 20.63 9.05 36.59
CA GLU A 60 19.88 10.27 36.25
C GLU A 60 19.72 10.43 34.73
N GLU A 61 20.79 10.22 33.96
CA GLU A 61 20.72 10.24 32.49
C GLU A 61 19.85 9.11 31.95
N LEU A 62 19.95 7.90 32.53
CA LEU A 62 19.15 6.75 32.14
C LEU A 62 17.65 7.06 32.29
N TRP A 63 17.21 7.55 33.46
CA TRP A 63 15.81 7.90 33.67
C TRP A 63 15.35 9.04 32.77
N LYS A 64 16.22 10.02 32.49
CA LYS A 64 15.91 11.18 31.62
C LYS A 64 15.52 10.79 30.19
N TYR A 65 16.08 9.72 29.63
CA TYR A 65 15.77 9.29 28.25
C TYR A 65 15.06 7.94 28.15
N TRP A 66 14.78 7.26 29.28
CA TRP A 66 14.14 5.94 29.29
C TRP A 66 12.89 5.86 28.41
N ASP A 67 11.93 6.77 28.63
CA ASP A 67 10.69 6.80 27.87
C ASP A 67 10.92 7.13 26.38
N LYS A 68 11.93 7.96 26.06
CA LYS A 68 12.26 8.28 24.66
C LYS A 68 12.79 7.06 23.93
N VAL A 69 13.66 6.28 24.56
CA VAL A 69 14.19 5.03 24.00
C VAL A 69 13.05 4.02 23.81
N ARG A 70 12.22 3.82 24.84
CA ARG A 70 11.05 2.92 24.76
C ARG A 70 10.10 3.32 23.64
N ASN A 71 9.74 4.60 23.57
CA ASN A 71 8.79 5.10 22.58
C ASN A 71 9.39 5.04 21.17
N GLY A 72 10.69 5.30 21.01
CA GLY A 72 11.39 5.15 19.73
C GLY A 72 11.36 3.72 19.20
N LYS A 73 11.67 2.73 20.04
CA LYS A 73 11.56 1.31 19.69
C LYS A 73 10.12 0.92 19.33
N ASN A 74 9.14 1.33 20.14
CA ASN A 74 7.74 1.00 19.87
C ASN A 74 7.24 1.62 18.55
N LEU A 75 7.59 2.88 18.29
CA LEU A 75 7.23 3.56 17.03
C LEU A 75 7.83 2.83 15.82
N HIS A 76 9.09 2.42 15.92
CA HIS A 76 9.75 1.66 14.87
C HIS A 76 9.05 0.32 14.59
N LEU A 77 8.74 -0.47 15.63
CA LEU A 77 8.04 -1.74 15.49
C LEU A 77 6.64 -1.58 14.88
N LEU A 78 5.88 -0.55 15.32
CA LEU A 78 4.57 -0.25 14.75
C LEU A 78 4.67 0.19 13.28
N THR A 79 5.69 0.97 12.93
CA THR A 79 5.91 1.43 11.55
C THR A 79 6.33 0.27 10.66
N GLU A 80 7.17 -0.63 11.16
CA GLU A 80 7.58 -1.85 10.47
C GLU A 80 6.38 -2.74 10.14
N ASP A 81 5.58 -3.07 11.15
CA ASP A 81 4.39 -3.90 11.00
C ASP A 81 3.38 -3.28 10.03
N PHE A 82 3.12 -1.97 10.18
CA PHE A 82 2.26 -1.22 9.26
C PHE A 82 2.78 -1.28 7.82
N ALA A 83 4.07 -1.06 7.60
CA ALA A 83 4.65 -1.04 6.25
C ALA A 83 4.61 -2.43 5.60
N ILE A 84 4.95 -3.48 6.35
CA ILE A 84 4.89 -4.87 5.86
C ILE A 84 3.45 -5.26 5.51
N HIS A 85 2.50 -4.98 6.39
CA HIS A 85 1.10 -5.33 6.16
C HIS A 85 0.50 -4.55 5.00
N SER A 86 0.66 -3.21 5.01
CA SER A 86 0.15 -2.35 3.93
C SER A 86 0.76 -2.68 2.58
N SER A 87 2.04 -3.08 2.54
CA SER A 87 2.69 -3.55 1.31
C SER A 87 1.96 -4.76 0.72
N LYS A 88 1.66 -5.76 1.56
CA LYS A 88 0.96 -6.99 1.13
C LYS A 88 -0.46 -6.69 0.64
N GLU A 89 -1.21 -5.87 1.37
CA GLU A 89 -2.57 -5.48 1.00
C GLU A 89 -2.58 -4.69 -0.32
N LEU A 90 -1.64 -3.77 -0.50
CA LEU A 90 -1.49 -3.02 -1.76
C LEU A 90 -1.11 -3.93 -2.92
N SER A 91 -0.21 -4.91 -2.71
CA SER A 91 0.15 -5.89 -3.72
C SER A 91 -1.09 -6.66 -4.22
N TYR A 92 -1.90 -7.17 -3.29
CA TYR A 92 -3.14 -7.87 -3.63
C TYR A 92 -4.14 -6.96 -4.35
N LEU A 93 -4.36 -5.75 -3.82
CA LEU A 93 -5.30 -4.81 -4.40
C LEU A 93 -4.94 -4.44 -5.85
N VAL A 94 -3.66 -4.17 -6.11
CA VAL A 94 -3.16 -3.68 -7.40
C VAL A 94 -3.08 -4.80 -8.43
N TYR A 95 -2.42 -5.92 -8.08
CA TYR A 95 -2.06 -6.93 -9.07
C TYR A 95 -3.08 -8.06 -9.20
N ASP A 96 -3.98 -8.22 -8.21
CA ASP A 96 -5.02 -9.22 -8.27
C ASP A 96 -6.40 -8.58 -8.38
N ALA A 97 -6.85 -7.85 -7.35
CA ALA A 97 -8.25 -7.43 -7.26
C ALA A 97 -8.66 -6.45 -8.37
N LEU A 98 -7.91 -5.36 -8.57
CA LEU A 98 -8.22 -4.35 -9.58
C LEU A 98 -7.92 -4.84 -11.00
N GLU A 99 -6.84 -5.61 -11.19
CA GLU A 99 -6.50 -6.18 -12.49
C GLU A 99 -7.60 -7.15 -12.98
N ASN A 100 -8.12 -8.02 -12.09
CA ASN A 100 -9.23 -8.90 -12.41
C ASN A 100 -10.50 -8.14 -12.82
N VAL A 101 -10.84 -7.05 -12.11
CA VAL A 101 -12.01 -6.21 -12.47
C VAL A 101 -11.79 -5.55 -13.82
N LYS A 102 -10.60 -4.99 -14.07
CA LYS A 102 -10.26 -4.37 -15.35
C LYS A 102 -10.38 -5.37 -16.50
N GLU A 103 -9.80 -6.57 -16.35
CA GLU A 103 -9.88 -7.64 -17.34
C GLU A 103 -11.32 -8.07 -17.61
N ALA A 104 -12.14 -8.22 -16.56
CA ALA A 104 -13.56 -8.55 -16.71
C ALA A 104 -14.33 -7.49 -17.51
N LEU A 105 -14.10 -6.20 -17.21
CA LEU A 105 -14.73 -5.09 -17.94
C LEU A 105 -14.24 -4.99 -19.38
N GLN A 106 -12.94 -5.20 -19.62
CA GLN A 106 -12.38 -5.26 -20.98
C GLN A 106 -12.99 -6.41 -21.80
N ASN A 107 -13.20 -7.58 -21.17
CA ASN A 107 -13.86 -8.70 -21.81
C ASN A 107 -15.32 -8.40 -22.15
N ILE A 108 -16.08 -7.76 -21.25
CA ILE A 108 -17.46 -7.31 -21.51
C ILE A 108 -17.47 -6.32 -22.69
N ASN A 109 -16.57 -5.33 -22.68
CA ASN A 109 -16.47 -4.34 -23.76
C ASN A 109 -16.15 -5.01 -25.11
N ARG A 110 -15.25 -6.00 -25.12
CA ARG A 110 -14.90 -6.77 -26.32
C ARG A 110 -16.09 -7.57 -26.86
N VAL A 111 -16.77 -8.34 -26.02
CA VAL A 111 -17.93 -9.13 -26.44
C VAL A 111 -19.07 -8.24 -26.93
N SER A 112 -19.29 -7.08 -26.30
CA SER A 112 -20.27 -6.09 -26.78
C SER A 112 -19.94 -5.59 -28.19
N ASN A 113 -18.66 -5.39 -28.51
CA ASN A 113 -18.22 -4.99 -29.86
C ASN A 113 -18.42 -6.07 -30.93
N ASP A 114 -18.47 -7.34 -30.54
CA ASP A 114 -18.69 -8.45 -31.47
C ASP A 114 -20.19 -8.64 -31.78
N ILE A 115 -21.09 -8.04 -31.00
CA ILE A 115 -22.56 -8.17 -31.12
C ILE A 115 -23.20 -7.00 -31.87
N LEU A 116 -22.61 -5.80 -31.80
CA LEU A 116 -23.03 -4.56 -32.49
C LEU A 116 -22.47 -4.46 -33.91
#